data_AF-A0AA35R9B1-F1
#
_entry.id   AF-A0AA35R9B1-F1
#
_cell.length_a   1.000
_cell.length_b   1.000
_cell.length_c   1.000
_cell.angle_alpha   90.00
_cell.angle_beta   90.00
_cell.angle_gamma   90.00
#
_symmetry.space_group_name_H-M   'P 1'
#
loop_
_entity.id
_entity.type
_entity.pdbx_description
1 polymer ?
#
loop_
_entity_poly.entity_id
_entity_poly.type
_entity_poly.pdbx_seq_one_letter_code
_entity_poly.pdbx_strand_id
1 'polypeptide(L)' 'MIWEYQVPTIVMLTHCVESARVKCQQYWPGQTNTTEAIGSKFGVTVTSFLPYAE' A
#
# COMPACT_ATOMS: atom_id res chain seq x y z
N MET A 1 -12.73 -7.02 -2.80
CA MET A 1 -11.46 -7.28 -3.53
C MET A 1 -10.42 -7.96 -2.63
N ILE A 2 -9.54 -7.24 -1.91
CA ILE A 2 -8.43 -7.88 -1.15
C ILE A 2 -8.95 -8.76 -0.01
N TRP A 3 -9.80 -8.21 0.87
CA TRP A 3 -10.38 -8.94 2.01
C TRP A 3 -11.33 -10.06 1.55
N GLU A 4 -12.26 -9.73 0.66
CA GLU A 4 -13.30 -10.66 0.17
C GLU A 4 -12.71 -11.90 -0.52
N TYR A 5 -11.64 -11.74 -1.31
CA TYR A 5 -10.98 -12.84 -2.01
C TYR A 5 -9.76 -13.40 -1.26
N GLN A 6 -9.54 -12.98 -0.01
CA GLN A 6 -8.43 -13.41 0.83
C GLN A 6 -7.06 -13.35 0.13
N VAL A 7 -6.79 -12.25 -0.59
CA VAL A 7 -5.57 -12.09 -1.38
C VAL A 7 -4.36 -11.95 -0.44
N PRO A 8 -3.39 -12.89 -0.45
CA PRO A 8 -2.28 -12.87 0.49
C PRO A 8 -1.10 -12.01 0.02
N THR A 9 -1.07 -11.62 -1.26
CA THR A 9 0.08 -10.93 -1.86
C THR A 9 -0.38 -9.95 -2.93
N ILE A 10 0.15 -8.74 -2.89
CA ILE A 10 -0.05 -7.70 -3.90
C ILE A 10 1.32 -7.38 -4.50
N VAL A 11 1.42 -7.40 -5.83
CA VAL A 11 2.63 -6.99 -6.55
C VAL A 11 2.33 -5.66 -7.25
N MET A 12 2.97 -4.59 -6.80
CA MET A 12 2.88 -3.27 -7.43
C MET A 12 4.03 -3.10 -8.43
N LEU A 13 3.70 -2.85 -9.69
CA LEU A 13 4.66 -2.81 -10.80
C LEU A 13 5.07 -1.39 -11.23
N THR A 14 4.50 -0.35 -10.60
CA THR A 14 4.72 1.06 -10.95
C THR A 14 4.94 1.89 -9.70
N HIS A 15 5.58 3.05 -9.83
CA HIS A 15 5.59 4.03 -8.76
C HIS A 15 4.26 4.78 -8.67
N CYS A 16 3.99 5.47 -7.56
CA CYS A 16 2.80 6.33 -7.44
C CYS A 16 2.80 7.46 -8.47
N VAL A 17 4.00 8.02 -8.76
CA VAL A 17 4.21 9.08 -9.74
C VAL A 17 5.35 8.70 -10.67
N GLU A 18 5.10 8.77 -11.98
CA GLU A 18 6.09 8.51 -13.03
C GLU A 18 6.01 9.62 -14.08
N SER A 19 7.16 10.17 -14.48
CA SER A 19 7.22 11.27 -15.46
C SER A 19 6.26 12.42 -15.14
N ALA A 20 6.20 12.81 -13.86
CA ALA A 20 5.29 13.84 -13.31
C ALA A 20 3.79 13.55 -13.47
N ARG A 21 3.39 12.30 -13.73
CA ARG A 21 1.99 11.88 -13.82
C ARG A 21 1.67 10.89 -12.70
N VAL A 22 0.52 11.07 -12.07
CA VAL A 22 0.01 10.14 -11.06
C VAL A 22 -0.43 8.85 -11.77
N LYS A 23 0.15 7.72 -11.34
CA LYS A 23 -0.17 6.37 -11.82
C LYS A 23 -0.99 5.58 -10.82
N CYS A 24 -0.68 5.76 -9.54
CA CYS A 24 -1.35 5.06 -8.45
C CYS A 24 -1.47 5.98 -7.23
N GLN A 25 -2.57 5.85 -6.50
CA GLN A 25 -2.72 6.44 -5.17
C GLN A 25 -2.03 5.52 -4.16
N GLN A 26 -1.41 6.11 -3.15
CA GLN A 26 -0.85 5.33 -2.05
C GLN A 26 -2.01 4.75 -1.21
N TYR A 27 -2.19 3.43 -1.26
CA TYR A 27 -3.27 2.70 -0.57
C TYR A 27 -2.79 1.96 0.70
N TRP A 28 -1.55 2.22 1.11
CA TRP A 28 -0.92 1.66 2.31
C TRP A 28 -0.38 2.80 3.20
N PRO A 29 -0.28 2.58 4.52
CA PRO A 29 0.26 3.56 5.44
C PRO A 29 1.64 4.08 5.06
N GLY A 30 1.84 5.39 5.20
CA GLY A 30 3.15 6.02 4.94
C GLY A 30 4.17 5.75 6.05
N GLN A 31 3.69 5.37 7.24
CA GLN A 31 4.51 5.12 8.41
C GLN A 31 4.34 3.68 8.90
N THR A 32 5.46 3.03 9.24
CA THR A 32 5.47 1.72 9.89
C THR A 32 4.87 1.81 11.30
N ASN A 33 4.14 0.78 11.72
CA ASN A 33 3.45 0.68 13.01
C ASN A 33 2.33 1.70 13.26
N THR A 34 1.89 2.40 12.21
CA THR A 34 0.72 3.28 12.26
C THR A 34 -0.43 2.63 11.49
N THR A 35 -1.62 2.63 12.10
CA THR A 35 -2.84 2.17 11.45
C THR A 35 -3.51 3.33 10.74
N GLU A 36 -3.67 3.22 9.43
CA GLU A 36 -4.43 4.19 8.63
C GLU A 36 -5.74 3.56 8.14
N ALA A 37 -6.81 4.35 8.14
CA ALA A 37 -8.12 3.90 7.68
C ALA A 37 -8.21 4.02 6.16
N ILE A 38 -8.46 2.89 5.48
CA ILE A 38 -8.82 2.84 4.06
C ILE A 38 -10.36 2.77 3.97
N GLY A 39 -10.96 3.94 3.73
CA GLY A 39 -12.41 4.09 3.77
C GLY A 39 -12.97 3.99 5.20
N SER A 40 -14.19 3.46 5.32
CA SER A 40 -14.91 3.43 6.61
C SER A 40 -14.81 2.10 7.37
N LYS A 41 -14.24 1.05 6.76
CA LYS A 41 -14.32 -0.33 7.29
C LYS A 41 -12.98 -1.02 7.51
N PHE A 42 -11.90 -0.53 6.91
CA PHE A 42 -10.63 -1.23 6.93
C PHE A 42 -9.55 -0.36 7.54
N GLY A 43 -8.87 -0.86 8.57
CA GLY A 43 -7.62 -0.31 9.07
C GLY A 43 -6.46 -1.12 8.50
N VAL A 44 -5.47 -0.46 7.92
CA VAL A 44 -4.26 -1.08 7.38
C VAL A 44 -3.08 -0.63 8.22
N THR A 45 -2.19 -1.55 8.57
CA THR A 45 -0.97 -1.28 9.34
C THR A 45 0.22 -1.91 8.62
N VAL A 46 1.26 -1.12 8.35
CA VAL A 46 2.54 -1.66 7.83
C VAL A 46 3.36 -2.13 9.03
N THR A 47 3.56 -3.44 9.15
CA THR A 47 4.32 -4.05 10.26
C THR A 47 5.82 -4.05 10.04
N SER A 48 6.25 -4.14 8.78
CA SER A 48 7.65 -4.13 8.38
C SER A 48 7.79 -3.55 6.99
N PHE A 49 8.87 -2.81 6.77
CA PHE A 49 9.24 -2.30 5.46
C PHE A 49 10.69 -2.70 5.16
N LEU A 50 10.88 -3.46 4.08
CA LEU A 50 12.19 -3.85 3.58
C LEU A 50 12.43 -3.04 2.30
N PRO A 51 13.28 -2.00 2.33
CA PRO A 51 13.64 -1.29 1.12
C PRO A 51 14.40 -2.24 0.18
N TYR A 52 14.18 -2.09 -1.12
CA TYR A 52 15.05 -2.72 -2.10
C TYR A 52 16.47 -2.17 -1.91
N ALA A 53 17.47 -3.05 -1.89
CA ALA A 53 18.87 -2.64 -1.85
C ALA A 53 19.24 -2.03 -3.20
N GLU A 54 19.69 -0.78 -3.22
CA GLU A 54 20.26 -0.14 -4.42
C GLU A 54 21.49 -0.91 -4.93
#